data_AF-A0A812CHS0-F1
#
_entry.id   AF-A0A812CHS0-F1
#
_cell.length_a   1.000
_cell.length_b   1.000
_cell.length_c   1.000
_cell.angle_alpha   90.00
_cell.angle_beta   90.00
_cell.angle_gamma   90.00
#
_symmetry.space_group_name_H-M   'P 1'
#
loop_
_entity.id
_entity.type
_entity.pdbx_description
1 polymer ?
#
loop_
_entity_poly.entity_id
_entity_poly.type
_entity_poly.pdbx_seq_one_letter_code
_entity_poly.pdbx_strand_id
1 'polypeptide(L)'
;MQDDDGPTGYQAISAYHGEPADCKAADGSTIVCCLHGMPSFPMWHRLYIVQFEQAMASHGSKLGVPYWDWTKPMTHLPELVQHPLFIDPSGKKAKKNVFYSGEIKFEHKVTARAVDARLYDASKKGHENFLLEGVLNALEHEDFCHFEVQFEVAHNPIHYLVGGRITHSMSSLEYTSYDPIFFLHHSNVERQFALWQALQKHRGLPTRANCGLNLFHEPMEPFGRETNPIALTKDNAKPSSVFEYDQLGYEYDDLTLNGMSIEELDNLLKQRKSKARAFANFRLGGIKTSANVRISICIPNKDGRHSDNCDNYAGEFFILGGKHEMPWHFAYPYLYEITDKVHALGLSFWTQITTSKP
;
A
#
# COMPACT_ATOMS: atom_id res chain seq x y z
N MET A 1 -2.39 24.18 7.46
CA MET A 1 -3.09 22.91 7.21
C MET A 1 -3.47 22.18 8.50
N GLN A 2 -2.56 21.81 9.41
CA GLN A 2 -2.96 21.15 10.68
C GLN A 2 -3.84 22.04 11.59
N ASP A 3 -3.60 23.35 11.57
CA ASP A 3 -4.40 24.34 12.31
C ASP A 3 -5.65 24.82 11.56
N ASP A 4 -5.90 24.33 10.33
CA ASP A 4 -7.08 24.72 9.54
C ASP A 4 -8.24 23.76 9.86
N ASP A 5 -9.38 24.33 10.28
CA ASP A 5 -10.63 23.60 10.55
C ASP A 5 -11.58 23.60 9.33
N GLY A 6 -11.19 24.27 8.24
CA GLY A 6 -11.91 24.28 6.97
C GLY A 6 -11.74 22.99 6.16
N PRO A 7 -12.38 22.92 4.97
CA PRO A 7 -12.37 21.72 4.13
C PRO A 7 -11.00 21.40 3.50
N THR A 8 -10.07 22.36 3.51
CA THR A 8 -8.65 22.17 3.12
C THR A 8 -7.74 21.81 4.29
N GLY A 9 -8.29 21.73 5.50
CA GLY A 9 -7.55 21.42 6.71
C GLY A 9 -7.18 19.94 6.81
N TYR A 10 -6.13 19.65 7.58
CA TYR A 10 -5.60 18.28 7.72
C TYR A 10 -6.66 17.29 8.17
N GLN A 11 -7.52 17.68 9.12
CA GLN A 11 -8.58 16.81 9.63
C GLN A 11 -9.64 16.48 8.58
N ALA A 12 -10.06 17.48 7.80
CA ALA A 12 -11.06 17.30 6.74
C ALA A 12 -10.52 16.38 5.62
N ILE A 13 -9.25 16.55 5.25
CA ILE A 13 -8.61 15.70 4.24
C ILE A 13 -8.34 14.28 4.79
N SER A 14 -7.84 14.13 6.02
CA SER A 14 -7.66 12.81 6.64
C SER A 14 -8.97 12.02 6.71
N ALA A 15 -10.08 12.67 7.05
CA ALA A 15 -11.40 12.03 7.12
C ALA A 15 -11.94 11.47 5.79
N TYR A 16 -11.32 11.77 4.63
CA TYR A 16 -11.69 11.14 3.36
C TYR A 16 -11.34 9.65 3.33
N HIS A 17 -10.35 9.22 4.13
CA HIS A 17 -9.91 7.84 4.25
C HIS A 17 -10.06 7.36 5.70
N GLY A 18 -10.81 6.27 5.90
CA GLY A 18 -11.04 5.72 7.23
C GLY A 18 -12.21 6.40 7.97
N GLU A 19 -12.00 6.68 9.26
CA GLU A 19 -12.99 7.26 10.16
C GLU A 19 -12.94 8.80 10.20
N PRO A 20 -14.06 9.49 10.47
CA PRO A 20 -15.40 8.93 10.61
C PRO A 20 -15.96 8.44 9.27
N ALA A 21 -16.50 7.23 9.26
CA ALA A 21 -17.09 6.63 8.07
C ALA A 21 -18.30 7.45 7.57
N ASP A 22 -18.23 7.93 6.33
CA ASP A 22 -19.26 8.82 5.74
C ASP A 22 -19.72 8.39 4.33
N CYS A 23 -19.37 7.16 3.94
CA CYS A 23 -19.84 6.54 2.71
C CYS A 23 -20.89 5.46 3.00
N LYS A 24 -21.59 5.02 1.95
CA LYS A 24 -22.67 4.03 2.06
C LYS A 24 -22.41 2.84 1.16
N ALA A 25 -22.55 1.65 1.73
CA ALA A 25 -22.59 0.42 0.96
C ALA A 25 -23.94 0.28 0.23
N ALA A 26 -24.03 -0.67 -0.70
CA ALA A 26 -25.24 -0.95 -1.45
C ALA A 26 -26.44 -1.35 -0.56
N ASP A 27 -26.19 -1.89 0.63
CA ASP A 27 -27.21 -2.26 1.62
C ASP A 27 -27.61 -1.10 2.56
N GLY A 28 -27.04 0.10 2.36
CA GLY A 28 -27.30 1.29 3.15
C GLY A 28 -26.48 1.41 4.45
N SER A 29 -25.65 0.42 4.78
CA SER A 29 -24.74 0.49 5.93
C SER A 29 -23.68 1.58 5.73
N THR A 30 -23.27 2.23 6.82
CA THR A 30 -22.18 3.21 6.81
C THR A 30 -20.85 2.49 6.69
N ILE A 31 -20.03 2.91 5.73
CA ILE A 31 -18.70 2.37 5.45
C ILE A 31 -17.70 3.52 5.25
N VAL A 32 -16.41 3.20 5.37
CA VAL A 32 -15.33 4.12 5.00
C VAL A 32 -15.36 4.40 3.49
N CYS A 33 -14.88 5.56 3.07
CA CYS A 33 -14.94 6.00 1.67
C CYS A 33 -13.79 5.47 0.80
N CYS A 34 -12.67 5.10 1.41
CA CYS A 34 -11.50 4.60 0.71
C CYS A 34 -11.73 3.21 0.10
N LEU A 35 -11.27 3.05 -1.14
CA LEU A 35 -11.45 1.82 -1.91
C LEU A 35 -10.24 0.91 -1.74
N HIS A 36 -10.46 -0.30 -1.23
CA HIS A 36 -9.47 -1.35 -0.99
C HIS A 36 -10.03 -2.69 -1.48
N GLY A 37 -9.16 -3.57 -1.96
CA GLY A 37 -9.53 -4.90 -2.45
C GLY A 37 -10.19 -4.88 -3.83
N MET A 38 -10.01 -3.82 -4.60
CA MET A 38 -10.76 -3.55 -5.83
C MET A 38 -9.86 -2.87 -6.88
N PRO A 39 -10.07 -3.12 -8.19
CA PRO A 39 -9.29 -2.49 -9.26
C PRO A 39 -9.21 -0.96 -9.23
N SER A 40 -10.09 -0.29 -8.51
CA SER A 40 -10.10 1.17 -8.29
C SER A 40 -9.14 1.65 -7.20
N PHE A 41 -8.51 0.76 -6.42
CA PHE A 41 -7.59 1.08 -5.33
C PHE A 41 -6.47 2.04 -5.74
N PRO A 42 -5.70 1.79 -6.84
CA PRO A 42 -4.60 2.67 -7.21
C PRO A 42 -5.10 4.07 -7.57
N MET A 43 -6.21 4.17 -8.31
CA MET A 43 -6.77 5.45 -8.74
C MET A 43 -7.35 6.27 -7.59
N TRP A 44 -7.97 5.62 -6.60
CA TRP A 44 -8.49 6.30 -5.43
C TRP A 44 -7.35 6.93 -4.62
N HIS A 45 -6.29 6.16 -4.35
CA HIS A 45 -5.15 6.64 -3.58
C HIS A 45 -4.32 7.67 -4.36
N ARG A 46 -4.18 7.54 -5.69
CA ARG A 46 -3.62 8.57 -6.56
C ARG A 46 -4.30 9.92 -6.35
N LEU A 47 -5.63 9.93 -6.53
CA LEU A 47 -6.40 11.17 -6.42
C LEU A 47 -6.41 11.71 -4.99
N TYR A 48 -6.29 10.83 -4.00
CA TYR A 48 -6.16 11.22 -2.60
C TYR A 48 -4.83 11.93 -2.31
N ILE A 49 -3.71 11.46 -2.88
CA ILE A 49 -2.43 12.18 -2.80
C ILE A 49 -2.55 13.55 -3.47
N VAL A 50 -3.17 13.65 -4.64
CA VAL A 50 -3.41 14.94 -5.30
C VAL A 50 -4.27 15.87 -4.43
N GLN A 51 -5.33 15.35 -3.81
CA GLN A 51 -6.16 16.13 -2.87
C GLN A 51 -5.32 16.71 -1.73
N PHE A 52 -4.48 15.87 -1.13
CA PHE A 52 -3.60 16.29 -0.04
C PHE A 52 -2.54 17.30 -0.50
N GLU A 53 -1.91 17.08 -1.65
CA GLU A 53 -0.92 18.01 -2.23
C GLU A 53 -1.50 19.38 -2.54
N GLN A 54 -2.68 19.43 -3.15
CA GLN A 54 -3.37 20.68 -3.45
C GLN A 54 -3.76 21.42 -2.15
N ALA A 55 -4.16 20.69 -1.11
CA ALA A 55 -4.41 21.26 0.21
C ALA A 55 -3.12 21.74 0.90
N MET A 56 -1.97 21.07 0.72
CA MET A 56 -0.68 21.58 1.20
C MET A 56 -0.25 22.83 0.44
N ALA A 57 -0.44 22.86 -0.88
CA ALA A 57 -0.08 23.99 -1.74
C ALA A 57 -0.89 25.25 -1.38
N SER A 58 -2.19 25.11 -1.10
CA SER A 58 -3.02 26.24 -0.63
C SER A 58 -2.55 26.82 0.72
N HIS A 59 -1.78 26.05 1.49
CA HIS A 59 -1.14 26.47 2.73
C HIS A 59 0.34 26.86 2.59
N GLY A 60 0.83 27.02 1.35
CA GLY A 60 2.15 27.55 1.06
C GLY A 60 3.26 26.50 0.90
N SER A 61 2.94 25.21 0.80
CA SER A 61 3.93 24.22 0.35
C SER A 61 4.37 24.53 -1.07
N LYS A 62 5.67 24.45 -1.32
CA LYS A 62 6.28 24.63 -2.66
C LYS A 62 6.60 23.30 -3.35
N LEU A 63 6.51 22.21 -2.60
CA LEU A 63 6.84 20.86 -3.05
C LEU A 63 5.62 19.96 -2.85
N GLY A 64 5.52 18.94 -3.69
CA GLY A 64 4.61 17.82 -3.49
C GLY A 64 4.99 16.98 -2.26
N VAL A 65 4.21 15.93 -2.00
CA VAL A 65 4.50 14.99 -0.92
C VAL A 65 5.73 14.15 -1.31
N PRO A 66 6.81 14.16 -0.51
CA PRO A 66 7.97 13.32 -0.80
C PRO A 66 7.59 11.84 -0.64
N TYR A 67 8.08 11.01 -1.54
CA TYR A 67 7.95 9.56 -1.40
C TYR A 67 9.04 9.01 -0.48
N TRP A 68 8.68 8.02 0.33
CA TRP A 68 9.64 7.23 1.09
C TRP A 68 9.87 5.90 0.38
N ASP A 69 11.04 5.76 -0.24
CA ASP A 69 11.44 4.53 -0.94
C ASP A 69 11.78 3.39 0.03
N TRP A 70 10.74 2.68 0.47
CA TRP A 70 10.83 1.57 1.41
C TRP A 70 11.27 0.24 0.76
N THR A 71 11.52 0.20 -0.56
CA THR A 71 12.15 -0.98 -1.19
C THR A 71 13.66 -1.00 -0.98
N LYS A 72 14.23 0.09 -0.45
CA LYS A 72 15.62 0.14 0.02
C LYS A 72 15.71 -0.36 1.47
N PRO A 73 16.78 -1.10 1.82
CA PRO A 73 17.05 -1.45 3.21
C PRO A 73 17.10 -0.19 4.10
N MET A 74 16.52 -0.29 5.28
CA MET A 74 16.42 0.80 6.26
C MET A 74 16.70 0.31 7.68
N THR A 75 17.22 1.19 8.53
CA THR A 75 17.53 0.91 9.95
C THR A 75 16.65 1.70 10.92
N HIS A 76 15.93 2.70 10.42
CA HIS A 76 14.97 3.52 11.12
C HIS A 76 13.95 4.08 10.12
N LEU A 77 12.84 4.63 10.62
CA LEU A 77 11.91 5.43 9.79
C LEU A 77 12.63 6.67 9.22
N PRO A 78 12.11 7.30 8.16
CA PRO A 78 12.70 8.51 7.61
C PRO A 78 12.95 9.57 8.69
N GLU A 79 14.11 10.23 8.63
CA GLU A 79 14.51 11.24 9.64
C GLU A 79 13.43 12.30 9.86
N LEU A 80 12.72 12.68 8.78
CA LEU A 80 11.62 13.64 8.80
C LEU A 80 10.53 13.30 9.82
N VAL A 81 10.29 12.00 10.07
CA VAL A 81 9.22 11.51 10.96
C VAL A 81 9.76 10.93 12.27
N GLN A 82 11.08 10.92 12.47
CA GLN A 82 11.75 10.17 13.53
C GLN A 82 11.67 10.86 14.89
N HIS A 83 11.79 12.19 14.92
CA HIS A 83 11.84 12.97 16.16
C HIS A 83 10.58 13.81 16.37
N PRO A 84 10.07 13.93 17.61
CA PRO A 84 8.85 14.69 17.91
C PRO A 84 9.05 16.21 17.83
N LEU A 85 10.30 16.67 17.75
CA LEU A 85 10.66 18.08 17.68
C LEU A 85 11.39 18.37 16.37
N PHE A 86 10.96 19.44 15.70
CA PHE A 86 11.66 20.01 14.56
C PHE A 86 12.59 21.13 15.05
N ILE A 87 13.87 21.00 14.73
CA ILE A 87 14.90 21.98 15.09
C ILE A 87 15.00 23.00 13.96
N ASP A 88 14.50 24.21 14.23
CA ASP A 88 14.51 25.30 13.25
C ASP A 88 15.96 25.77 13.01
N PRO A 89 16.48 25.74 11.76
CA PRO A 89 17.86 26.11 11.47
C PRO A 89 18.18 27.57 11.75
N SER A 90 17.16 28.43 11.92
CA SER A 90 17.34 29.83 12.34
C SER A 90 17.71 30.00 13.83
N GLY A 91 17.88 28.91 14.58
CA GLY A 91 18.27 28.93 15.99
C GLY A 91 17.14 29.35 16.94
N LYS A 92 15.90 29.38 16.46
CA LYS A 92 14.71 29.65 17.27
C LYS A 92 14.35 28.43 18.11
N LYS A 93 13.40 28.61 19.05
CA LYS A 93 12.86 27.50 19.85
C LYS A 93 12.39 26.37 18.95
N ALA A 94 12.71 25.14 19.34
CA ALA A 94 12.23 23.93 18.69
C ALA A 94 10.69 23.93 18.64
N LYS A 95 10.14 23.42 17.52
CA LYS A 95 8.70 23.33 17.27
C LYS A 95 8.27 21.87 17.32
N LYS A 96 6.97 21.62 17.49
CA LYS A 96 6.38 20.29 17.27
C LYS A 96 6.68 19.87 15.83
N ASN A 97 7.19 18.65 15.65
CA ASN A 97 7.34 18.09 14.32
C ASN A 97 5.98 17.61 13.82
N VAL A 98 5.45 18.29 12.81
CA VAL A 98 4.15 17.98 12.20
C VAL A 98 4.11 16.61 11.50
N PHE A 99 5.28 16.04 11.19
CA PHE A 99 5.41 14.73 10.53
C PHE A 99 5.53 13.56 11.51
N TYR A 100 5.78 13.82 12.79
CA TYR A 100 6.00 12.78 13.80
C TYR A 100 4.70 12.04 14.17
N SER A 101 3.60 12.78 14.32
CA SER A 101 2.28 12.25 14.62
C SER A 101 1.19 13.22 14.16
N GLY A 102 -0.03 12.72 13.95
CA GLY A 102 -1.18 13.55 13.64
C GLY A 102 -2.27 13.47 14.70
N GLU A 103 -3.03 14.55 14.82
CA GLU A 103 -4.17 14.63 15.74
C GLU A 103 -5.41 14.03 15.09
N ILE A 104 -6.26 13.40 15.90
CA ILE A 104 -7.58 12.91 15.54
C ILE A 104 -8.57 13.73 16.36
N LYS A 105 -8.99 14.89 15.81
CA LYS A 105 -9.73 15.90 16.60
C LYS A 105 -11.06 15.36 17.12
N PHE A 106 -11.80 14.57 16.33
CA PHE A 106 -13.13 14.09 16.71
C PHE A 106 -13.14 13.07 17.86
N GLU A 107 -12.01 12.38 18.12
CA GLU A 107 -11.85 11.48 19.27
C GLU A 107 -10.94 12.02 20.37
N HIS A 108 -10.36 13.21 20.17
CA HIS A 108 -9.32 13.78 21.04
C HIS A 108 -8.13 12.82 21.27
N LYS A 109 -7.66 12.20 20.17
CA LYS A 109 -6.51 11.29 20.17
C LYS A 109 -5.39 11.83 19.29
N VAL A 110 -4.23 11.18 19.38
CA VAL A 110 -3.05 11.44 18.54
C VAL A 110 -2.56 10.09 18.04
N THR A 111 -2.17 10.01 16.78
CA THR A 111 -1.57 8.79 16.24
C THR A 111 -0.23 8.50 16.90
N ALA A 112 0.10 7.22 17.04
CA ALA A 112 1.40 6.79 17.53
C ALA A 112 1.79 5.51 16.80
N ARG A 113 3.10 5.28 16.62
CA ARG A 113 3.63 4.17 15.81
C ARG A 113 4.35 3.18 16.72
N ALA A 114 3.97 1.90 16.69
CA ALA A 114 4.66 0.82 17.39
C ALA A 114 5.42 -0.03 16.36
N VAL A 115 6.50 0.54 15.83
CA VAL A 115 7.21 -0.03 14.69
C VAL A 115 7.72 -1.44 14.99
N ASP A 116 7.33 -2.40 14.15
CA ASP A 116 7.72 -3.79 14.22
C ASP A 116 9.15 -3.97 13.68
N ALA A 117 9.95 -4.79 14.37
CA ALA A 117 11.35 -5.02 14.04
C ALA A 117 11.55 -5.59 12.62
N ARG A 118 10.55 -6.30 12.09
CA ARG A 118 10.58 -6.88 10.73
C ARG A 118 10.72 -5.84 9.64
N LEU A 119 10.28 -4.60 9.87
CA LEU A 119 10.48 -3.50 8.93
C LEU A 119 11.97 -3.27 8.61
N TYR A 120 12.84 -3.59 9.56
CA TYR A 120 14.28 -3.40 9.46
C TYR A 120 15.05 -4.69 9.10
N ASP A 121 14.36 -5.81 8.89
CA ASP A 121 15.01 -7.10 8.66
C ASP A 121 15.79 -7.12 7.33
N ALA A 122 15.32 -6.40 6.31
CA ALA A 122 16.00 -6.26 5.02
C ALA A 122 17.43 -5.67 5.13
N SER A 123 17.74 -4.97 6.22
CA SER A 123 19.08 -4.42 6.50
C SER A 123 20.01 -5.42 7.18
N LYS A 124 19.49 -6.57 7.63
CA LYS A 124 20.28 -7.60 8.28
C LYS A 124 20.92 -8.50 7.23
N LYS A 125 22.21 -8.79 7.39
CA LYS A 125 22.96 -9.66 6.47
C LYS A 125 22.30 -11.04 6.37
N GLY A 126 22.01 -11.49 5.15
CA GLY A 126 21.42 -12.80 4.87
C GLY A 126 19.89 -12.85 4.93
N HIS A 127 19.23 -11.71 5.18
CA HIS A 127 17.77 -11.60 5.10
C HIS A 127 17.36 -11.08 3.72
N GLU A 128 16.38 -11.72 3.11
CA GLU A 128 15.73 -11.24 1.89
C GLU A 128 14.89 -10.01 2.19
N ASN A 129 14.95 -9.01 1.30
CA ASN A 129 14.11 -7.83 1.41
C ASN A 129 12.71 -8.13 0.88
N PHE A 130 11.83 -8.65 1.74
CA PHE A 130 10.47 -9.03 1.35
C PHE A 130 9.63 -7.85 0.82
N LEU A 131 9.95 -6.62 1.20
CA LEU A 131 9.30 -5.42 0.67
C LEU A 131 9.63 -5.23 -0.81
N LEU A 132 10.92 -5.34 -1.16
CA LEU A 132 11.36 -5.30 -2.56
C LEU A 132 10.79 -6.48 -3.35
N GLU A 133 10.83 -7.69 -2.79
CA GLU A 133 10.31 -8.88 -3.48
C GLU A 133 8.80 -8.77 -3.76
N GLY A 134 8.01 -8.23 -2.84
CA GLY A 134 6.58 -7.97 -3.07
C GLY A 134 6.35 -7.02 -4.25
N VAL A 135 7.11 -5.92 -4.32
CA VAL A 135 7.03 -4.95 -5.42
C VAL A 135 7.53 -5.55 -6.74
N LEU A 136 8.63 -6.30 -6.74
CA LEU A 136 9.14 -6.99 -7.93
C LEU A 136 8.11 -7.99 -8.48
N ASN A 137 7.48 -8.77 -7.61
CA ASN A 137 6.44 -9.72 -8.00
C ASN A 137 5.21 -9.01 -8.59
N ALA A 138 4.81 -7.86 -8.04
CA ALA A 138 3.74 -7.05 -8.63
C ALA A 138 4.12 -6.53 -10.02
N LEU A 139 5.30 -5.92 -10.17
CA LEU A 139 5.78 -5.34 -11.43
C LEU A 139 6.03 -6.36 -12.56
N GLU A 140 6.12 -7.64 -12.20
CA GLU A 140 6.24 -8.75 -13.15
C GLU A 140 4.95 -9.02 -13.95
N HIS A 141 3.79 -8.64 -13.39
CA HIS A 141 2.49 -8.83 -14.03
C HIS A 141 2.25 -7.82 -15.15
N GLU A 142 1.89 -8.35 -16.31
CA GLU A 142 1.72 -7.63 -17.59
C GLU A 142 0.28 -7.17 -17.84
N ASP A 143 -0.67 -7.62 -17.02
CA ASP A 143 -2.03 -7.13 -17.00
C ASP A 143 -2.33 -6.40 -15.68
N PHE A 144 -3.21 -5.41 -15.76
CA PHE A 144 -3.52 -4.54 -14.63
C PHE A 144 -4.09 -5.30 -13.44
N CYS A 145 -4.87 -6.35 -13.66
CA CYS A 145 -5.66 -6.98 -12.59
C CYS A 145 -4.80 -7.88 -11.70
N HIS A 146 -3.90 -8.67 -12.31
CA HIS A 146 -2.94 -9.42 -11.50
C HIS A 146 -1.88 -8.50 -10.88
N PHE A 147 -1.49 -7.42 -11.59
CA PHE A 147 -0.65 -6.38 -11.00
C PHE A 147 -1.31 -5.79 -9.76
N GLU A 148 -2.57 -5.35 -9.85
CA GLU A 148 -3.28 -4.63 -8.79
C GLU A 148 -3.41 -5.46 -7.51
N VAL A 149 -3.77 -6.75 -7.61
CA VAL A 149 -3.84 -7.65 -6.44
C VAL A 149 -2.48 -7.75 -5.72
N GLN A 150 -1.41 -7.97 -6.48
CA GLN A 150 -0.06 -8.10 -5.92
C GLN A 150 0.43 -6.77 -5.36
N PHE A 151 0.14 -5.68 -6.07
CA PHE A 151 0.50 -4.31 -5.73
C PHE A 151 -0.17 -3.86 -4.43
N GLU A 152 -1.47 -4.11 -4.28
CA GLU A 152 -2.17 -3.82 -3.03
C GLU A 152 -1.63 -4.70 -1.90
N VAL A 153 -1.38 -6.00 -2.10
CA VAL A 153 -0.81 -6.80 -1.01
C VAL A 153 0.63 -6.37 -0.67
N ALA A 154 1.41 -5.89 -1.64
CA ALA A 154 2.77 -5.40 -1.43
C ALA A 154 2.84 -4.04 -0.69
N HIS A 155 1.77 -3.24 -0.70
CA HIS A 155 1.72 -1.97 0.06
C HIS A 155 1.39 -2.18 1.55
N ASN A 156 0.55 -3.17 1.87
CA ASN A 156 0.08 -3.49 3.22
C ASN A 156 1.16 -3.64 4.31
N PRO A 157 2.37 -4.19 4.05
CA PRO A 157 3.37 -4.36 5.10
C PRO A 157 3.75 -3.05 5.79
N ILE A 158 3.81 -1.92 5.07
CA ILE A 158 4.18 -0.65 5.67
C ILE A 158 3.11 -0.20 6.67
N HIS A 159 1.83 -0.29 6.30
CA HIS A 159 0.72 -0.04 7.22
C HIS A 159 0.84 -0.88 8.50
N TYR A 160 0.93 -2.20 8.33
CA TYR A 160 0.93 -3.15 9.44
C TYR A 160 2.17 -2.98 10.34
N LEU A 161 3.36 -2.89 9.76
CA LEU A 161 4.62 -2.88 10.50
C LEU A 161 4.94 -1.52 11.11
N VAL A 162 4.55 -0.42 10.49
CA VAL A 162 4.73 0.91 11.11
C VAL A 162 3.74 1.10 12.25
N GLY A 163 2.48 0.67 12.07
CA GLY A 163 1.45 0.88 13.09
C GLY A 163 1.55 -0.07 14.27
N GLY A 164 1.89 -1.33 13.99
CA GLY A 164 2.03 -2.38 15.00
C GLY A 164 0.73 -2.58 15.79
N ARG A 165 0.86 -2.71 17.12
CA ARG A 165 -0.26 -3.03 18.02
C ARG A 165 -1.09 -1.83 18.47
N ILE A 166 -0.81 -0.62 17.98
CA ILE A 166 -1.53 0.59 18.35
C ILE A 166 -2.77 0.73 17.47
N THR A 167 -3.94 0.92 18.08
CA THR A 167 -5.23 1.05 17.38
C THR A 167 -5.29 2.30 16.51
N HIS A 168 -4.89 3.45 17.05
CA HIS A 168 -4.89 4.74 16.36
C HIS A 168 -3.56 4.94 15.62
N SER A 169 -3.33 4.13 14.59
CA SER A 169 -2.07 4.10 13.86
C SER A 169 -2.22 3.63 12.42
N MET A 170 -1.08 3.49 11.73
CA MET A 170 -0.97 2.99 10.36
C MET A 170 -1.51 1.57 10.15
N SER A 171 -1.58 0.75 11.21
CA SER A 171 -2.01 -0.66 11.13
C SER A 171 -3.52 -0.81 11.09
N SER A 172 -4.28 0.27 11.23
CA SER A 172 -5.73 0.32 11.17
C SER A 172 -6.17 1.15 9.97
N LEU A 173 -7.05 0.58 9.15
CA LEU A 173 -7.70 1.27 8.04
C LEU A 173 -8.43 2.54 8.51
N GLU A 174 -8.99 2.50 9.72
CA GLU A 174 -9.80 3.55 10.31
C GLU A 174 -9.01 4.84 10.57
N TYR A 175 -7.74 4.74 10.95
CA TYR A 175 -6.99 5.89 11.44
C TYR A 175 -5.67 6.15 10.70
N THR A 176 -5.28 5.28 9.76
CA THR A 176 -3.99 5.39 9.09
C THR A 176 -3.77 6.73 8.41
N SER A 177 -4.82 7.34 7.83
CA SER A 177 -4.78 8.63 7.13
C SER A 177 -4.51 9.84 8.04
N TYR A 178 -4.65 9.67 9.35
CA TYR A 178 -4.33 10.72 10.33
C TYR A 178 -2.85 10.74 10.65
N ASP A 179 -2.08 9.69 10.37
CA ASP A 179 -0.65 9.70 10.60
C ASP A 179 0.09 10.27 9.37
N PRO A 180 0.91 11.32 9.48
CA PRO A 180 1.53 11.96 8.32
C PRO A 180 2.39 11.03 7.44
N ILE A 181 2.93 9.94 8.01
CA ILE A 181 3.73 8.97 7.25
C ILE A 181 2.88 8.22 6.21
N PHE A 182 1.56 8.18 6.35
CA PHE A 182 0.63 7.65 5.36
C PHE A 182 0.84 8.29 4.00
N PHE A 183 0.92 9.62 3.94
CA PHE A 183 1.06 10.33 2.67
C PHE A 183 2.45 10.09 2.05
N LEU A 184 3.51 10.00 2.86
CA LEU A 184 4.86 9.65 2.39
C LEU A 184 4.92 8.22 1.83
N HIS A 185 4.23 7.29 2.51
CA HIS A 185 4.11 5.90 2.07
C HIS A 185 3.34 5.83 0.75
N HIS A 186 2.16 6.44 0.67
CA HIS A 186 1.33 6.39 -0.53
C HIS A 186 1.88 7.20 -1.70
N SER A 187 2.71 8.22 -1.47
CA SER A 187 3.52 8.84 -2.53
C SER A 187 4.49 7.82 -3.15
N ASN A 188 5.08 6.91 -2.37
CA ASN A 188 5.89 5.82 -2.94
C ASN A 188 5.05 4.73 -3.61
N VAL A 189 3.87 4.41 -3.07
CA VAL A 189 2.93 3.46 -3.70
C VAL A 189 2.49 4.00 -5.07
N GLU A 190 2.13 5.29 -5.14
CA GLU A 190 1.79 5.96 -6.39
C GLU A 190 2.96 6.00 -7.38
N ARG A 191 4.18 6.29 -6.89
CA ARG A 191 5.41 6.18 -7.69
C ARG A 191 5.62 4.77 -8.27
N GLN A 192 5.34 3.72 -7.49
CA GLN A 192 5.41 2.33 -7.96
C GLN A 192 4.34 2.04 -9.03
N PHE A 193 3.13 2.62 -8.91
CA PHE A 193 2.12 2.52 -9.96
C PHE A 193 2.58 3.25 -11.24
N ALA A 194 3.11 4.46 -11.14
CA ALA A 194 3.71 5.18 -12.26
C ALA A 194 4.85 4.39 -12.93
N LEU A 195 5.69 3.72 -12.14
CA LEU A 195 6.74 2.81 -12.63
C LEU A 195 6.15 1.63 -13.40
N TRP A 196 5.10 0.97 -12.90
CA TRP A 196 4.42 -0.10 -13.63
C TRP A 196 3.91 0.40 -14.99
N GLN A 197 3.32 1.60 -15.05
CA GLN A 197 2.84 2.18 -16.30
C GLN A 197 3.99 2.48 -17.28
N ALA A 198 5.11 2.99 -16.79
CA ALA A 198 6.29 3.22 -17.60
C ALA A 198 6.88 1.90 -18.15
N LEU A 199 6.88 0.85 -17.33
CA LEU A 199 7.30 -0.50 -17.70
C LEU A 199 6.37 -1.11 -18.76
N GLN A 200 5.05 -0.94 -18.63
CA GLN A 200 4.08 -1.35 -19.66
C GLN A 200 4.29 -0.60 -20.97
N LYS A 201 4.53 0.72 -20.92
CA LYS A 201 4.89 1.53 -22.11
C LYS A 201 6.16 0.99 -22.77
N HIS A 202 7.20 0.66 -22.00
CA HIS A 202 8.43 0.05 -22.50
C HIS A 202 8.18 -1.32 -23.17
N ARG A 203 7.30 -2.15 -22.59
CA ARG A 203 6.90 -3.45 -23.14
C ARG A 203 5.98 -3.37 -24.37
N GLY A 204 5.44 -2.19 -24.70
CA GLY A 204 4.41 -2.04 -25.72
C GLY A 204 3.05 -2.62 -25.31
N LEU A 205 2.77 -2.69 -24.01
CA LEU A 205 1.55 -3.24 -23.43
C LEU A 205 0.60 -2.14 -22.94
N PRO A 206 -0.70 -2.43 -22.79
CA PRO A 206 -1.67 -1.47 -22.24
C PRO A 206 -1.34 -1.04 -20.81
N THR A 207 -1.52 0.25 -20.51
CA THR A 207 -1.42 0.85 -19.16
C THR A 207 -2.76 0.99 -18.46
N ARG A 208 -3.86 0.71 -19.17
CA ARG A 208 -5.23 0.86 -18.65
C ARG A 208 -5.73 -0.46 -18.06
N ALA A 209 -6.60 -0.34 -17.06
CA ALA A 209 -7.27 -1.50 -16.50
C ALA A 209 -8.23 -2.18 -17.48
N ASN A 210 -8.26 -3.50 -17.39
CA ASN A 210 -9.11 -4.40 -18.18
C ASN A 210 -10.08 -5.22 -17.29
N CYS A 211 -10.19 -4.89 -16.00
CA CYS A 211 -11.17 -5.43 -15.05
C CYS A 211 -11.84 -4.31 -14.25
N GLY A 212 -12.98 -4.63 -13.61
CA GLY A 212 -13.68 -3.70 -12.74
C GLY A 212 -14.21 -2.45 -13.46
N LEU A 213 -14.43 -2.52 -14.78
CA LEU A 213 -14.76 -1.36 -15.62
C LEU A 213 -16.01 -0.60 -15.14
N ASN A 214 -16.97 -1.30 -14.54
CA ASN A 214 -18.15 -0.72 -13.93
C ASN A 214 -17.82 0.27 -12.79
N LEU A 215 -16.71 0.07 -12.07
CA LEU A 215 -16.28 0.95 -10.99
C LEU A 215 -15.68 2.25 -11.50
N PHE A 216 -15.27 2.31 -12.78
CA PHE A 216 -14.49 3.44 -13.30
C PHE A 216 -15.32 4.60 -13.83
N HIS A 217 -16.64 4.44 -13.89
CA HIS A 217 -17.56 5.44 -14.44
C HIS A 217 -18.29 6.26 -13.37
N GLU A 218 -18.24 5.79 -12.12
CA GLU A 218 -18.79 6.49 -10.96
C GLU A 218 -17.72 7.38 -10.30
N PRO A 219 -18.08 8.59 -9.85
CA PRO A 219 -17.18 9.41 -9.04
C PRO A 219 -16.80 8.68 -7.75
N MET A 220 -15.51 8.62 -7.46
CA MET A 220 -15.00 8.13 -6.19
C MET A 220 -15.38 9.11 -5.09
N GLU A 221 -16.10 8.62 -4.09
CA GLU A 221 -16.40 9.39 -2.90
C GLU A 221 -15.15 9.57 -2.02
N PRO A 222 -14.97 10.73 -1.35
CA PRO A 222 -15.84 11.90 -1.40
C PRO A 222 -15.44 12.95 -2.45
N PHE A 223 -14.54 12.64 -3.39
CA PHE A 223 -14.00 13.61 -4.36
C PHE A 223 -15.07 14.22 -5.26
N GLY A 224 -16.10 13.45 -5.63
CA GLY A 224 -17.21 13.91 -6.47
C GLY A 224 -18.20 14.85 -5.79
N ARG A 225 -18.10 15.06 -4.47
CA ARG A 225 -19.08 15.85 -3.71
C ARG A 225 -19.00 17.34 -4.02
N GLU A 226 -20.13 18.03 -3.88
CA GLU A 226 -20.18 19.51 -3.95
C GLU A 226 -19.35 20.18 -2.85
N THR A 227 -19.11 19.49 -1.74
CA THR A 227 -18.29 19.98 -0.63
C THR A 227 -16.78 19.82 -0.83
N ASN A 228 -16.32 19.15 -1.90
CA ASN A 228 -14.90 19.04 -2.20
C ASN A 228 -14.33 20.42 -2.59
N PRO A 229 -13.36 20.98 -1.84
CA PRO A 229 -12.85 22.33 -2.10
C PRO A 229 -11.93 22.42 -3.32
N ILE A 230 -11.51 21.29 -3.92
CA ILE A 230 -10.47 21.26 -4.96
C ILE A 230 -11.10 20.82 -6.29
N ALA A 231 -11.27 21.77 -7.21
CA ALA A 231 -11.89 21.51 -8.51
C ALA A 231 -11.14 20.44 -9.33
N LEU A 232 -9.80 20.44 -9.28
CA LEU A 232 -8.98 19.45 -9.99
C LEU A 232 -9.37 18.00 -9.62
N THR A 233 -9.55 17.71 -8.32
CA THR A 233 -9.92 16.35 -7.89
C THR A 233 -11.39 16.06 -8.08
N LYS A 234 -12.26 17.08 -8.00
CA LYS A 234 -13.69 16.95 -8.30
C LYS A 234 -13.95 16.60 -9.76
N ASP A 235 -13.30 17.32 -10.68
CA ASP A 235 -13.43 17.11 -12.13
C ASP A 235 -12.84 15.77 -12.58
N ASN A 236 -11.87 15.26 -11.83
CA ASN A 236 -11.20 13.98 -12.09
C ASN A 236 -11.64 12.87 -11.11
N ALA A 237 -12.78 13.02 -10.43
CA ALA A 237 -13.23 12.09 -9.39
C ALA A 237 -13.49 10.66 -9.91
N LYS A 238 -13.62 10.45 -11.22
CA LYS A 238 -13.82 9.12 -11.80
C LYS A 238 -12.49 8.39 -11.95
N PRO A 239 -12.39 7.09 -11.62
CA PRO A 239 -11.14 6.35 -11.82
C PRO A 239 -10.66 6.37 -13.28
N SER A 240 -11.60 6.37 -14.23
CA SER A 240 -11.29 6.43 -15.66
C SER A 240 -10.56 7.69 -16.11
N SER A 241 -10.71 8.83 -15.39
CA SER A 241 -10.01 10.08 -15.70
C SER A 241 -8.61 10.17 -15.10
N VAL A 242 -8.22 9.23 -14.22
CA VAL A 242 -6.94 9.29 -13.48
C VAL A 242 -6.08 8.05 -13.70
N PHE A 243 -6.33 7.30 -14.78
CA PHE A 243 -5.47 6.19 -15.18
C PHE A 243 -4.05 6.65 -15.49
N GLU A 244 -3.88 7.70 -16.30
CA GLU A 244 -2.59 8.38 -16.42
C GLU A 244 -2.54 9.50 -15.37
N TYR A 245 -1.34 9.97 -15.02
CA TYR A 245 -1.17 11.00 -13.99
C TYR A 245 -0.63 12.33 -14.51
N ASP A 246 -0.18 12.38 -15.76
CA ASP A 246 0.47 13.57 -16.36
C ASP A 246 -0.41 14.83 -16.27
N GLN A 247 -1.74 14.67 -16.35
CA GLN A 247 -2.72 15.75 -16.25
C GLN A 247 -2.99 16.25 -14.83
N LEU A 248 -2.45 15.59 -13.80
CA LEU A 248 -2.70 15.90 -12.39
C LEU A 248 -1.69 16.92 -11.82
N GLY A 249 -0.69 17.32 -12.61
CA GLY A 249 0.20 18.44 -12.27
C GLY A 249 1.30 18.10 -11.27
N TYR A 250 1.70 16.84 -11.17
CA TYR A 250 2.86 16.38 -10.40
C TYR A 250 3.78 15.50 -11.25
N GLU A 251 5.03 15.36 -10.82
CA GLU A 251 6.02 14.46 -11.41
C GLU A 251 6.91 13.88 -10.31
N TYR A 252 7.57 12.75 -10.63
CA TYR A 252 8.60 12.17 -9.77
C TYR A 252 9.97 12.50 -10.34
N ASP A 253 10.90 12.88 -9.45
CA ASP A 253 12.30 13.14 -9.78
C ASP A 253 13.05 11.88 -10.27
N ASP A 254 12.66 10.71 -9.77
CA ASP A 254 13.25 9.43 -10.15
C ASP A 254 12.18 8.34 -10.23
N LEU A 255 12.15 7.55 -11.31
CA LEU A 255 11.29 6.38 -11.49
C LEU A 255 12.07 5.04 -11.45
N THR A 256 13.33 5.03 -11.03
CA THR A 256 14.12 3.79 -10.89
C THR A 256 13.69 2.96 -9.68
N LEU A 257 13.81 1.63 -9.77
CA LEU A 257 13.63 0.75 -8.61
C LEU A 257 14.99 0.32 -8.10
N ASN A 258 15.38 0.75 -6.90
CA ASN A 258 16.70 0.48 -6.32
C ASN A 258 17.87 0.81 -7.28
N GLY A 259 17.74 1.90 -8.06
CA GLY A 259 18.75 2.35 -9.01
C GLY A 259 18.72 1.66 -10.37
N MET A 260 17.81 0.69 -10.58
CA MET A 260 17.61 0.08 -11.89
C MET A 260 16.74 0.97 -12.78
N SER A 261 17.23 1.26 -13.97
CA SER A 261 16.43 1.83 -15.06
C SER A 261 15.28 0.89 -15.46
N ILE A 262 14.32 1.40 -16.22
CA ILE A 262 13.18 0.61 -16.71
C ILE A 262 13.65 -0.60 -17.53
N GLU A 263 14.69 -0.44 -18.35
CA GLU A 263 15.26 -1.53 -19.17
C GLU A 263 15.94 -2.59 -18.30
N GLU A 264 16.75 -2.19 -17.32
CA GLU A 264 17.41 -3.11 -16.39
C GLU A 264 16.40 -3.88 -15.55
N LEU A 265 15.37 -3.18 -15.06
CA LEU A 265 14.27 -3.78 -14.33
C LEU A 265 13.50 -4.80 -15.18
N ASP A 266 13.15 -4.45 -16.42
CA ASP A 266 12.44 -5.38 -17.32
C ASP A 266 13.28 -6.62 -17.63
N ASN A 267 14.58 -6.45 -17.84
CA ASN A 267 15.52 -7.55 -18.04
C ASN A 267 15.59 -8.46 -16.81
N LEU A 268 15.65 -7.90 -15.60
CA LEU A 268 15.60 -8.67 -14.35
C LEU A 268 14.30 -9.48 -14.25
N LEU A 269 13.15 -8.84 -14.50
CA LEU A 269 11.84 -9.49 -14.41
C LEU A 269 11.70 -10.62 -15.43
N LYS A 270 12.16 -10.42 -16.68
CA LYS A 270 12.21 -11.48 -17.70
C LYS A 270 13.09 -12.66 -17.28
N GLN A 271 14.25 -12.40 -16.67
CA GLN A 271 15.12 -13.45 -16.16
C GLN A 271 14.47 -14.25 -15.02
N ARG A 272 13.77 -13.58 -14.10
CA ARG A 272 12.99 -14.23 -13.03
C ARG A 272 11.89 -15.13 -13.59
N LYS A 273 11.13 -14.65 -14.58
CA LYS A 273 10.06 -15.40 -15.27
C LYS A 273 10.54 -16.64 -16.03
N SER A 274 11.81 -16.69 -16.43
CA SER A 274 12.35 -17.79 -17.25
C SER A 274 12.52 -19.13 -16.52
N LYS A 275 12.39 -19.13 -15.19
CA LYS A 275 12.60 -20.31 -14.34
C LYS A 275 11.28 -20.96 -13.95
N ALA A 276 11.32 -22.26 -13.67
CA ALA A 276 10.20 -22.95 -13.04
C ALA A 276 10.04 -22.44 -11.60
N ARG A 277 8.81 -22.14 -11.19
CA ARG A 277 8.49 -21.48 -9.91
C ARG A 277 7.30 -22.13 -9.22
N ALA A 278 7.24 -21.98 -7.91
CA ALA A 278 6.14 -22.42 -7.07
C ALA A 278 5.53 -21.22 -6.33
N PHE A 279 4.20 -21.16 -6.32
CA PHE A 279 3.45 -20.11 -5.65
C PHE A 279 2.43 -20.69 -4.67
N ALA A 280 2.34 -20.09 -3.50
CA ALA A 280 1.20 -20.27 -2.61
C ALA A 280 0.06 -19.37 -3.10
N ASN A 281 -1.11 -19.98 -3.34
CA ASN A 281 -2.27 -19.33 -3.92
C ASN A 281 -3.30 -18.99 -2.83
N PHE A 282 -3.65 -17.70 -2.72
CA PHE A 282 -4.59 -17.20 -1.72
C PHE A 282 -5.77 -16.51 -2.39
N ARG A 283 -6.98 -16.80 -1.87
CA ARG A 283 -8.17 -16.02 -2.14
C ARG A 283 -8.38 -15.08 -0.96
N LEU A 284 -8.19 -13.79 -1.19
CA LEU A 284 -8.30 -12.78 -0.14
C LEU A 284 -9.61 -12.02 -0.27
N GLY A 285 -10.10 -11.56 0.88
CA GLY A 285 -11.29 -10.73 1.01
C GLY A 285 -11.27 -10.01 2.35
N GLY A 286 -12.21 -9.08 2.52
CA GLY A 286 -12.35 -8.31 3.76
C GLY A 286 -12.62 -9.20 4.97
N ILE A 287 -11.80 -9.04 6.01
CA ILE A 287 -11.89 -9.78 7.28
C ILE A 287 -12.20 -8.85 8.47
N LYS A 288 -12.52 -7.58 8.20
CA LYS A 288 -12.89 -6.54 9.18
C LYS A 288 -11.78 -6.16 10.17
N THR A 289 -10.53 -6.50 9.86
CA THR A 289 -9.35 -6.21 10.67
C THR A 289 -8.10 -6.34 9.80
N SER A 290 -7.03 -5.66 10.20
CA SER A 290 -5.70 -5.97 9.66
C SER A 290 -5.18 -7.30 10.21
N ALA A 291 -4.39 -8.00 9.42
CA ALA A 291 -3.81 -9.30 9.79
C ALA A 291 -2.42 -9.51 9.19
N ASN A 292 -1.61 -10.30 9.92
CA ASN A 292 -0.40 -10.90 9.40
C ASN A 292 -0.69 -12.37 9.06
N VAL A 293 -0.50 -12.76 7.81
CA VAL A 293 -0.68 -14.13 7.34
C VAL A 293 0.69 -14.78 7.18
N ARG A 294 0.98 -15.75 8.06
CA ARG A 294 2.22 -16.53 8.03
C ARG A 294 2.02 -17.79 7.21
N ILE A 295 2.94 -18.06 6.30
CA ILE A 295 2.89 -19.18 5.37
C ILE A 295 3.90 -20.23 5.83
N SER A 296 3.43 -21.46 6.02
CA SER A 296 4.28 -22.63 6.22
C SER A 296 4.01 -23.68 5.13
N ILE A 297 5.05 -24.38 4.70
CA ILE A 297 4.97 -25.54 3.81
C ILE A 297 4.80 -26.80 4.66
N CYS A 298 3.70 -27.52 4.41
CA CYS A 298 3.37 -28.78 5.03
C CYS A 298 3.74 -29.95 4.11
N ILE A 299 4.55 -30.88 4.63
CA ILE A 299 4.93 -32.12 3.95
C ILE A 299 4.08 -33.25 4.54
N PRO A 300 3.18 -33.87 3.75
CA PRO A 300 2.28 -34.89 4.27
C PRO A 300 3.00 -36.13 4.79
N ASN A 301 2.59 -36.63 5.95
CA ASN A 301 3.05 -37.91 6.47
C ASN A 301 1.99 -39.01 6.22
N LYS A 302 2.42 -40.18 5.76
CA LYS A 302 1.49 -41.28 5.39
C LYS A 302 1.11 -42.18 6.58
N ASP A 303 1.33 -41.72 7.81
CA ASP A 303 1.20 -42.53 9.01
C ASP A 303 -0.22 -42.55 9.63
N GLY A 304 -1.17 -41.81 9.04
CA GLY A 304 -2.56 -41.74 9.51
C GLY A 304 -2.75 -41.01 10.84
N ARG A 305 -1.73 -40.30 11.35
CA ARG A 305 -1.74 -39.66 12.68
C ARG A 305 -1.81 -38.13 12.64
N HIS A 306 -2.13 -37.53 11.49
CA HIS A 306 -2.08 -36.07 11.29
C HIS A 306 -0.71 -35.45 11.67
N SER A 307 0.38 -36.18 11.42
CA SER A 307 1.75 -35.77 11.77
C SER A 307 2.49 -35.08 10.61
N ASP A 308 1.75 -34.32 9.79
CA ASP A 308 2.32 -33.59 8.66
C ASP A 308 3.39 -32.60 9.16
N ASN A 309 4.54 -32.56 8.50
CA ASN A 309 5.61 -31.63 8.87
C ASN A 309 5.30 -30.24 8.32
N CYS A 310 4.73 -29.38 9.16
CA CYS A 310 4.37 -27.99 8.85
C CYS A 310 5.30 -26.95 9.50
N ASP A 311 6.46 -27.35 10.04
CA ASP A 311 7.39 -26.45 10.72
C ASP A 311 8.23 -25.59 9.74
N ASN A 312 8.03 -25.80 8.44
CA ASN A 312 8.81 -25.16 7.38
C ASN A 312 8.22 -23.79 7.03
N TYR A 313 8.62 -22.75 7.76
CA TYR A 313 8.23 -21.37 7.47
C TYR A 313 8.70 -20.94 6.06
N ALA A 314 7.76 -20.45 5.25
CA ALA A 314 8.00 -20.08 3.86
C ALA A 314 7.98 -18.56 3.63
N GLY A 315 7.25 -17.81 4.45
CA GLY A 315 7.12 -16.37 4.29
C GLY A 315 5.89 -15.81 4.99
N GLU A 316 5.62 -14.54 4.78
CA GLU A 316 4.41 -13.90 5.30
C GLU A 316 4.00 -12.69 4.44
N PHE A 317 2.71 -12.35 4.51
CA PHE A 317 2.17 -11.14 3.90
C PHE A 317 1.13 -10.52 4.84
N PHE A 318 0.71 -9.30 4.52
CA PHE A 318 -0.15 -8.51 5.39
C PHE A 318 -1.42 -8.12 4.68
N ILE A 319 -2.50 -8.01 5.46
CA ILE A 319 -3.81 -7.52 5.03
C ILE A 319 -4.10 -6.29 5.89
N LEU A 320 -4.52 -5.20 5.24
CA LEU A 320 -5.08 -4.03 5.91
C LEU A 320 -6.61 -4.16 5.95
N GLY A 321 -7.22 -3.83 7.08
CA GLY A 321 -8.67 -3.89 7.22
C GLY A 321 -9.17 -3.17 8.46
N GLY A 322 -10.49 -3.06 8.54
CA GLY A 322 -11.15 -2.34 9.62
C GLY A 322 -12.64 -2.65 9.76
N LYS A 323 -13.22 -2.24 10.88
CA LYS A 323 -14.61 -2.56 11.25
C LYS A 323 -15.62 -2.08 10.20
N HIS A 324 -15.48 -0.84 9.74
CA HIS A 324 -16.38 -0.24 8.73
C HIS A 324 -15.80 -0.32 7.31
N GLU A 325 -14.86 -1.23 7.04
CA GLU A 325 -14.34 -1.44 5.69
C GLU A 325 -15.46 -1.80 4.71
N MET A 326 -15.33 -1.34 3.47
CA MET A 326 -16.18 -1.80 2.37
C MET A 326 -15.99 -3.32 2.19
N PRO A 327 -17.05 -4.14 2.09
CA PRO A 327 -16.88 -5.55 1.78
C PRO A 327 -16.21 -5.75 0.42
N TRP A 328 -15.15 -6.55 0.37
CA TRP A 328 -14.38 -6.78 -0.84
C TRP A 328 -13.91 -8.23 -0.95
N HIS A 329 -13.66 -8.66 -2.18
CA HIS A 329 -12.90 -9.86 -2.50
C HIS A 329 -12.12 -9.61 -3.79
N PHE A 330 -10.87 -10.05 -3.87
CA PHE A 330 -10.15 -9.94 -5.14
C PHE A 330 -10.79 -10.86 -6.18
N ALA A 331 -10.83 -10.40 -7.43
CA ALA A 331 -11.28 -11.22 -8.55
C ALA A 331 -10.24 -12.28 -8.95
N TYR A 332 -8.96 -12.00 -8.67
CA TYR A 332 -7.82 -12.85 -8.98
C TYR A 332 -7.14 -13.30 -7.68
N PRO A 333 -6.50 -14.48 -7.66
CA PRO A 333 -5.77 -14.94 -6.49
C PRO A 333 -4.52 -14.11 -6.27
N TYR A 334 -4.18 -13.87 -5.00
CA TYR A 334 -2.85 -13.43 -4.61
C TYR A 334 -1.89 -14.61 -4.67
N LEU A 335 -0.73 -14.43 -5.31
CA LEU A 335 0.28 -15.47 -5.48
C LEU A 335 1.56 -15.07 -4.73
N TYR A 336 1.88 -15.79 -3.66
CA TYR A 336 3.13 -15.61 -2.91
C TYR A 336 4.18 -16.60 -3.41
N GLU A 337 5.33 -16.12 -3.88
CA GLU A 337 6.39 -17.00 -4.37
C GLU A 337 7.05 -17.78 -3.22
N ILE A 338 7.09 -19.11 -3.33
CA ILE A 338 7.71 -20.03 -2.36
C ILE A 338 8.79 -20.90 -2.98
N THR A 339 9.20 -20.61 -4.23
CA THR A 339 10.15 -21.39 -5.04
C THR A 339 11.42 -21.75 -4.27
N ASP A 340 12.10 -20.75 -3.70
CA ASP A 340 13.39 -20.96 -3.02
C ASP A 340 13.24 -21.80 -1.75
N LYS A 341 12.12 -21.70 -1.05
CA LYS A 341 11.85 -22.49 0.16
C LYS A 341 11.53 -23.94 -0.19
N VAL A 342 10.78 -24.18 -1.27
CA VAL A 342 10.52 -25.53 -1.80
C VAL A 342 11.85 -26.20 -2.22
N HIS A 343 12.72 -25.46 -2.90
CA HIS A 343 14.05 -25.96 -3.27
C HIS A 343 14.96 -26.21 -2.06
N ALA A 344 14.96 -25.33 -1.06
CA ALA A 344 15.73 -25.50 0.17
C ALA A 344 15.32 -26.76 0.96
N LEU A 345 14.06 -27.18 0.86
CA LEU A 345 13.56 -28.43 1.43
C LEU A 345 13.90 -29.67 0.59
N GLY A 346 14.57 -29.51 -0.57
CA GLY A 346 14.92 -30.61 -1.47
C GLY A 346 13.71 -31.23 -2.17
N LEU A 347 12.58 -30.53 -2.22
CA LEU A 347 11.34 -31.02 -2.83
C LEU A 347 11.29 -30.69 -4.32
N SER A 348 10.68 -31.57 -5.10
CA SER A 348 10.36 -31.29 -6.50
C SER A 348 9.06 -30.48 -6.58
N PHE A 349 8.87 -29.70 -7.65
CA PHE A 349 7.59 -29.00 -7.89
C PHE A 349 6.38 -29.94 -8.05
N TRP A 350 6.63 -31.23 -8.28
CA TRP A 350 5.60 -32.26 -8.45
C TRP A 350 5.29 -33.00 -7.14
N THR A 351 6.02 -32.69 -6.06
CA THR A 351 5.77 -33.27 -4.74
C THR A 351 4.48 -32.67 -4.18
N GLN A 352 3.55 -33.52 -3.70
CA GLN A 352 2.35 -33.04 -3.02
C GLN A 352 2.75 -32.33 -1.73
N ILE A 353 2.53 -31.02 -1.70
CA ILE A 353 2.69 -30.15 -0.54
C ILE A 353 1.40 -29.36 -0.34
N THR A 354 1.11 -28.99 0.90
CA THR A 354 0.02 -28.08 1.22
C THR A 354 0.58 -26.88 1.99
N THR A 355 -0.13 -25.75 1.95
CA THR A 355 0.14 -24.64 2.86
C THR A 355 -0.81 -24.74 4.05
N SER A 356 -0.33 -24.49 5.26
CA SER A 356 -1.18 -24.48 6.45
C SER A 356 -2.31 -23.46 6.31
N LYS A 357 -3.54 -23.85 6.67
CA LYS A 357 -4.64 -22.88 6.79
C LYS A 357 -4.35 -21.95 7.98
N PRO A 358 -4.64 -20.65 7.87
CA PRO A 358 -4.50 -19.71 8.98
C PRO A 358 -5.39 -20.07 10.16
#